data_AF-A0AA42CHA8-F1
#
_entry.id   AF-A0AA42CHA8-F1
#
_cell.length_a   1.000
_cell.length_b   1.000
_cell.length_c   1.000
_cell.angle_alpha   90.00
_cell.angle_beta   90.00
_cell.angle_gamma   90.00
#
_symmetry.space_group_name_H-M   'P 1'
#
loop_
_entity.id
_entity.type
_entity.pdbx_description
1 polymer ?
#
loop_
_entity_poly.entity_id
_entity_poly.type
_entity_poly.pdbx_seq_one_letter_code
_entity_poly.pdbx_strand_id
1 'polypeptide(L)' 'MMRLMTADRQMQPWRQGNMGARTALLLLVLGAFCYSAWLTSIVFCAASGCRPLLIASAAFFPVGIVHGVGVWFGGW' A
#
# COMPACT_ATOMS: atom_id res chain seq x y z
N MET A 1 -16.05 49.24 21.26
CA MET A 1 -17.10 48.22 21.06
C MET A 1 -17.10 47.78 19.58
N MET A 2 -16.09 47.19 18.93
CA MET A 2 -14.91 46.38 19.28
C MET A 2 -15.23 45.03 19.93
N ARG A 3 -15.73 44.06 19.15
CA ARG A 3 -15.61 42.57 19.30
C ARG A 3 -16.69 41.75 18.53
N LEU A 4 -16.96 42.05 17.26
CA LEU A 4 -17.84 41.18 16.43
C LEU A 4 -17.23 40.86 15.04
N MET A 5 -15.92 41.02 14.85
CA MET A 5 -15.27 40.91 13.54
C MET A 5 -14.31 39.72 13.34
N THR A 6 -14.14 38.81 14.31
CA THR A 6 -13.08 37.78 14.18
C THR A 6 -13.41 36.42 14.79
N ALA A 7 -14.68 36.16 15.12
CA ALA A 7 -15.13 34.82 15.54
C ALA A 7 -15.70 33.99 14.38
N ASP A 8 -15.54 34.43 13.13
CA ASP A 8 -15.49 33.52 12.00
C ASP A 8 -14.14 32.81 12.06
N ARG A 9 -14.02 31.93 13.06
CA ARG A 9 -13.03 30.87 13.09
C ARG A 9 -13.13 30.27 11.71
N GLN A 10 -12.09 30.47 10.92
CA GLN A 10 -11.81 29.78 9.68
C GLN A 10 -11.95 28.29 9.95
N MET A 11 -13.19 27.78 9.91
CA MET A 11 -13.51 26.37 9.88
C MET A 11 -13.12 25.97 8.47
N GLN A 12 -11.82 25.87 8.20
CA GLN A 12 -11.30 25.24 7.00
C GLN A 12 -11.81 23.80 7.09
N PRO A 13 -12.86 23.38 6.36
CA PRO A 13 -13.32 22.01 6.44
C PRO A 13 -12.20 21.18 5.86
N TRP A 14 -11.46 20.48 6.73
CA TRP A 14 -10.47 19.43 6.47
C TRP A 14 -10.22 19.23 4.98
N ARG A 15 -9.43 20.16 4.41
CA ARG A 15 -9.10 20.32 2.99
C ARG A 15 -9.62 19.14 2.18
N GLN A 16 -10.79 19.32 1.57
CA GLN A 16 -11.39 18.39 0.62
C GLN A 16 -10.50 18.32 -0.61
N GLY A 17 -9.34 17.69 -0.43
CA GLY A 17 -8.38 17.41 -1.46
C GLY A 17 -9.06 16.43 -2.37
N ASN A 18 -9.60 16.94 -3.47
CA ASN A 18 -10.00 16.16 -4.63
C ASN A 18 -8.96 15.04 -4.76
N MET A 19 -9.32 13.78 -4.43
CA MET A 19 -8.52 12.62 -4.78
C MET A 19 -8.57 12.60 -6.30
N GLY A 20 -7.73 13.43 -6.92
CA GLY A 20 -7.73 13.62 -8.35
C GLY A 20 -7.56 12.25 -8.99
N ALA A 21 -8.12 12.06 -10.18
CA ALA A 21 -8.01 10.78 -10.88
C ALA A 21 -6.57 10.23 -10.90
N ARG A 22 -5.56 11.11 -10.88
CA ARG A 22 -4.14 10.79 -10.68
C ARG A 22 -3.84 10.10 -9.34
N THR A 23 -4.28 10.67 -8.22
CA THR A 23 -4.09 10.09 -6.88
C THR A 23 -4.80 8.74 -6.78
N ALA A 24 -6.03 8.65 -7.27
CA ALA A 24 -6.77 7.38 -7.30
C ALA A 24 -6.06 6.32 -8.16
N LEU A 25 -5.59 6.70 -9.35
CA LEU A 25 -4.82 5.82 -10.24
C LEU A 25 -3.52 5.34 -9.58
N LEU A 26 -2.79 6.24 -8.93
CA LEU A 26 -1.55 5.88 -8.22
C LEU A 26 -1.80 4.86 -7.11
N LEU A 27 -2.87 5.04 -6.33
CA LEU A 27 -3.24 4.09 -5.28
C LEU A 27 -3.65 2.73 -5.86
N LEU A 28 -4.39 2.71 -6.98
CA LEU A 28 -4.77 1.48 -7.66
C LEU A 28 -3.56 0.72 -8.22
N VAL A 29 -2.66 1.43 -8.91
CA VAL A 29 -1.44 0.82 -9.48
C VAL A 29 -0.53 0.30 -8.38
N LEU A 30 -0.29 1.10 -7.33
CA LEU A 30 0.54 0.69 -6.20
C LEU A 30 -0.08 -0.50 -5.44
N GLY A 31 -1.40 -0.47 -5.22
CA GLY A 31 -2.13 -1.56 -4.60
C GLY A 31 -2.04 -2.86 -5.42
N ALA A 32 -2.26 -2.78 -6.73
CA ALA A 32 -2.14 -3.93 -7.63
C ALA A 32 -0.71 -4.47 -7.70
N PHE A 33 0.30 -3.60 -7.70
CA PHE A 33 1.71 -3.98 -7.68
C PHE A 33 2.08 -4.72 -6.39
N CYS A 34 1.73 -4.17 -5.22
CA CYS A 34 1.96 -4.82 -3.94
C CYS A 34 1.23 -6.16 -3.83
N TYR A 35 -0.02 -6.22 -4.30
CA TYR A 35 -0.81 -7.44 -4.26
C TYR A 35 -0.24 -8.55 -5.17
N SER A 36 0.18 -8.19 -6.39
CA SER A 36 0.78 -9.15 -7.33
C SER A 36 2.14 -9.66 -6.86
N ALA A 37 2.99 -8.79 -6.29
CA ALA A 37 4.25 -9.19 -5.68
C ALA A 37 4.02 -10.15 -4.49
N TRP A 38 3.08 -9.82 -3.61
CA TRP A 38 2.73 -10.67 -2.46
C TRP A 38 2.22 -12.05 -2.90
N LEU A 39 1.33 -12.10 -3.90
CA LEU A 39 0.78 -13.35 -4.42
C LEU A 39 1.86 -14.20 -5.10
N THR A 40 2.82 -13.57 -5.80
CA THR A 40 4.00 -14.24 -6.37
C THR A 40 4.78 -14.98 -5.28
N SER A 41 5.04 -14.35 -4.14
CA SER A 41 5.75 -14.99 -3.02
C SER A 41 5.04 -16.24 -2.50
N ILE A 42 3.71 -16.18 -2.34
CA ILE A 42 2.93 -17.30 -1.83
C ILE A 42 3.00 -18.47 -2.82
N VAL A 43 2.78 -18.20 -4.10
CA VAL A 43 2.79 -19.22 -5.16
C VAL A 43 4.19 -19.82 -5.33
N PHE A 44 5.23 -18.99 -5.32
CA PHE A 44 6.61 -19.44 -5.41
C PHE A 44 7.00 -20.30 -4.19
N CYS A 45 6.76 -19.84 -2.96
CA CYS A 45 7.05 -20.63 -1.76
C CYS A 45 6.24 -21.93 -1.70
N ALA A 46 5.00 -21.93 -2.20
CA ALA A 46 4.16 -23.11 -2.30
C ALA A 46 4.74 -24.14 -3.28
N ALA A 47 5.23 -23.69 -4.44
CA ALA A 47 5.86 -24.54 -5.45
C ALA A 47 7.24 -25.05 -5.00
N SER A 48 8.02 -24.21 -4.33
CA SER A 48 9.38 -24.52 -3.86
C SER A 48 9.41 -25.37 -2.58
N GLY A 49 8.26 -25.65 -1.97
CA GLY A 49 8.15 -26.45 -0.75
C GLY A 49 8.67 -25.75 0.52
N CYS A 50 8.97 -24.45 0.46
CA CYS A 50 9.51 -23.66 1.56
C CYS A 50 8.41 -23.24 2.56
N ARG A 51 7.92 -24.18 3.36
CA ARG A 51 6.89 -23.97 4.38
C ARG A 51 7.13 -22.78 5.33
N PRO A 52 8.34 -22.54 5.89
CA PRO A 52 8.56 -21.40 6.78
C PRO A 52 8.50 -20.05 6.05
N LEU A 53 8.96 -19.96 4.80
CA LEU A 53 8.87 -18.74 3.99
C LEU A 53 7.43 -18.46 3.53
N LEU A 54 6.65 -19.52 3.31
CA LEU A 54 5.22 -19.42 3.00
C LEU A 54 4.44 -18.83 4.19
N ILE A 55 4.72 -19.32 5.40
CA ILE A 55 4.11 -18.78 6.63
C ILE A 55 4.60 -17.35 6.89
N ALA A 56 5.89 -17.06 6.68
CA ALA A 56 6.43 -15.72 6.86
C ALA A 56 5.84 -14.70 5.88
N SER A 57 5.66 -15.06 4.60
CA SER A 57 5.04 -14.21 3.58
C SER A 57 3.52 -14.05 3.77
N ALA A 58 2.85 -15.06 4.31
CA ALA A 58 1.43 -14.99 4.67
C ALA A 58 1.17 -14.15 5.94
N ALA A 59 2.04 -14.27 6.95
CA ALA A 59 1.91 -13.53 8.22
C ALA A 59 2.43 -12.09 8.12
N PHE A 60 3.49 -11.85 7.34
CA PHE A 60 4.09 -10.53 7.14
C PHE A 60 3.96 -10.09 5.68
N PHE A 61 2.88 -9.35 5.40
CA PHE A 61 2.62 -8.72 4.10
C PHE A 61 3.83 -7.98 3.50
N PRO A 62 4.62 -7.15 4.24
CA PRO A 62 5.79 -6.48 3.64
C PRO A 62 6.91 -7.45 3.26
N VAL A 63 7.09 -8.55 4.00
CA VAL A 63 8.12 -9.58 3.69
C VAL A 63 7.75 -10.30 2.39
N GLY A 64 6.48 -10.65 2.22
CA GLY A 64 6.00 -11.25 0.98
C GLY A 64 6.14 -10.35 -0.24
N ILE A 65 6.03 -9.03 -0.09
CA ILE A 65 6.29 -8.09 -1.20
C ILE A 65 7.77 -8.09 -1.57
N VAL A 66 8.68 -7.92 -0.60
CA VAL A 66 10.14 -7.87 -0.87
C VAL A 66 10.64 -9.16 -1.50
N HIS A 67 10.20 -10.30 -0.97
CA HIS A 67 10.56 -11.61 -1.54
C HIS A 67 9.99 -11.79 -2.95
N GLY A 68 8.75 -11.36 -3.19
CA GLY A 68 8.06 -11.54 -4.48
C GLY A 68 8.65 -10.65 -5.57
N VAL A 69 9.02 -9.43 -5.21
CA VAL A 69 9.82 -8.54 -6.06
C VAL A 69 11.18 -9.19 -6.34
N GLY A 70 11.82 -9.80 -5.35
CA GLY A 70 13.07 -10.55 -5.54
C GLY A 70 12.94 -11.71 -6.54
N VAL A 71 11.83 -12.45 -6.51
CA VAL A 71 11.53 -13.51 -7.48
C VAL A 71 11.42 -12.95 -8.90
N TRP A 72 10.82 -11.77 -9.08
CA TRP A 72 10.74 -11.14 -10.41
C TRP A 72 12.10 -10.74 -10.97
N PHE A 73 13.01 -10.29 -10.10
CA PHE A 73 14.39 -9.96 -10.49
C PHE A 73 15.32 -11.19 -10.55
N GLY A 74 14.81 -12.40 -10.31
CA GLY A 74 15.58 -13.65 -10.37
C GLY A 74 16.59 -13.81 -9.25
N GLY A 75 16.40 -13.12 -8.11
CA GLY A 75 17.28 -13.19 -6.95
C GLY A 75 16.99 -14.35 -6.00
N TRP A 76 15.92 -15.12 -6.24
CA TRP A 76 15.44 -16.21 -5.39
C TRP A 76 15.05 -17.44 -6.22
#